data_AF-A0A3N5CCP7-F1
#
_entry.id   AF-A0A3N5CCP7-F1
#
_cell.length_a   1.000
_cell.length_b   1.000
_cell.length_c   1.000
_cell.angle_alpha   90.00
_cell.angle_beta   90.00
_cell.angle_gamma   90.00
#
_symmetry.space_group_name_H-M   'P 1'
#
loop_
_entity.id
_entity.type
_entity.pdbx_description
1 polymer ?
#
loop_
_entity_poly.entity_id
_entity_poly.type
_entity_poly.pdbx_seq_one_letter_code
_entity_poly.pdbx_strand_id
1 'polypeptide(L)'
;MSEAFIEEFIKENFNDMSLKDMQKHLGVSVGKLQYISQKLGLTKRNLLDIDDFIVENYDSMTVVDMAKELGVSRGTVQRHALSLGLSKNKAFKPNKLEILLPISGLENVGITNHGRVVNMRTNKLYRTCIKDGYECFSVQNGGQIKYRRVHKVLAETFIPNPKNKEHVNHIDGNKSNNYISNLEWNTPKENANHAVLYGLVKVGEDSTSSKITENQAIHIIKLLDEGLSVNEVVEKLPYATPSIVSKLKNKSRWKHLFRK
;
A
#
# COMPACT_ATOMS: atom_id res chain seq x y z
N MET A 1 31.35 -39.05 -19.59
CA MET A 1 31.54 -37.66 -19.10
C MET A 1 32.62 -37.69 -18.02
N SER A 2 33.66 -36.87 -18.13
CA SER A 2 34.74 -36.83 -17.13
C SER A 2 34.28 -36.14 -15.84
N GLU A 3 34.87 -36.49 -14.70
CA GLU A 3 34.55 -35.85 -13.41
C GLU A 3 34.90 -34.35 -13.44
N ALA A 4 36.01 -33.98 -14.09
CA ALA A 4 36.43 -32.59 -14.26
C ALA A 4 35.37 -31.73 -14.98
N PHE A 5 34.73 -32.26 -16.03
CA PHE A 5 33.65 -31.55 -16.73
C PHE A 5 32.41 -31.37 -15.85
N ILE A 6 32.07 -32.38 -15.03
CA ILE A 6 30.94 -32.28 -14.09
C ILE A 6 31.25 -31.24 -13.00
N GLU A 7 32.48 -31.21 -12.49
CA GLU A 7 32.92 -30.23 -11.50
C GLU A 7 32.87 -28.79 -12.04
N GLU A 8 33.35 -28.57 -13.26
CA GLU A 8 33.33 -27.27 -13.94
C GLU A 8 31.90 -26.80 -14.22
N PHE A 9 31.06 -27.67 -14.78
CA PHE A 9 29.65 -27.38 -15.01
C PHE A 9 28.91 -27.04 -13.71
N ILE A 10 29.18 -27.76 -12.61
CA ILE A 10 28.60 -27.47 -11.30
C ILE A 10 29.04 -26.08 -10.83
N LYS A 11 30.33 -25.73 -10.90
CA LYS A 11 30.84 -24.42 -10.46
C LYS A 11 30.16 -23.26 -11.18
N GLU A 12 30.00 -23.37 -12.50
CA GLU A 12 29.41 -22.32 -13.32
C GLU A 12 27.90 -22.15 -13.10
N ASN A 13 27.19 -23.23 -12.74
CA ASN A 13 25.73 -23.25 -12.74
C ASN A 13 25.12 -23.45 -11.34
N PHE A 14 25.94 -23.51 -10.27
CA PHE A 14 25.49 -23.92 -8.93
C PHE A 14 24.38 -23.02 -8.37
N ASN A 15 24.50 -21.71 -8.59
CA ASN A 15 23.57 -20.71 -8.08
C ASN A 15 22.29 -20.63 -8.91
N ASP A 16 22.38 -20.88 -10.22
CA ASP A 16 21.30 -20.60 -11.17
C ASP A 16 20.49 -21.84 -11.57
N MET A 17 21.01 -23.05 -11.32
CA MET A 17 20.34 -24.31 -11.67
C MET A 17 20.07 -25.19 -10.44
N SER A 18 18.96 -25.92 -10.46
CA SER A 18 18.69 -26.95 -9.45
C SER A 18 19.49 -28.22 -9.75
N LEU A 19 19.85 -29.01 -8.73
CA LEU A 19 20.54 -30.29 -8.94
C LEU A 19 19.70 -31.27 -9.80
N LYS A 20 18.37 -31.15 -9.79
CA LYS A 20 17.47 -31.93 -10.65
C LYS A 20 17.55 -31.50 -12.12
N ASP A 21 17.76 -30.23 -12.39
CA ASP A 21 17.90 -29.75 -13.77
C ASP A 21 19.31 -30.03 -14.31
N MET A 22 20.34 -29.94 -13.45
CA MET A 22 21.67 -30.43 -13.77
C MET A 22 21.68 -31.94 -14.07
N GLN A 23 20.90 -32.75 -13.33
CA GLN A 23 20.73 -34.18 -13.62
C GLN A 23 20.21 -34.39 -15.05
N LYS A 24 19.19 -33.63 -15.48
CA LYS A 24 18.62 -33.76 -16.84
C LYS A 24 19.64 -33.41 -17.91
N HIS A 25 20.49 -32.41 -17.65
CA HIS A 25 21.49 -31.94 -18.61
C HIS A 25 22.70 -32.88 -18.70
N LEU A 26 23.18 -33.37 -17.55
CA LEU A 26 24.41 -34.16 -17.47
C LEU A 26 24.16 -35.68 -17.55
N GLY A 27 22.93 -36.13 -17.34
CA GLY A 27 22.59 -37.55 -17.24
C GLY A 27 23.15 -38.22 -15.98
N VAL A 28 23.45 -37.45 -14.93
CA VAL A 28 24.09 -37.92 -13.69
C VAL A 28 23.10 -37.88 -12.53
N SER A 29 23.16 -38.84 -11.60
CA SER A 29 22.27 -38.87 -10.44
C SER A 29 22.43 -37.64 -9.54
N VAL A 30 21.32 -37.17 -8.96
CA VAL A 30 21.33 -36.04 -8.02
C VAL A 30 22.27 -36.30 -6.85
N GLY A 31 22.34 -37.54 -6.35
CA GLY A 31 23.25 -37.90 -5.25
C GLY A 31 24.73 -37.71 -5.61
N LYS A 32 25.12 -38.04 -6.85
CA LYS A 32 26.50 -37.81 -7.31
C LYS A 32 26.80 -36.32 -7.50
N LEU A 33 25.85 -35.55 -8.05
CA LEU A 33 25.99 -34.09 -8.17
C LEU A 33 26.09 -33.41 -6.80
N GLN A 34 25.30 -33.88 -5.82
CA GLN A 34 25.32 -33.37 -4.46
C GLN A 34 26.66 -33.68 -3.75
N TYR A 35 27.18 -34.90 -3.92
CA TYR A 35 28.49 -35.28 -3.40
C TYR A 35 29.61 -34.40 -3.98
N ILE A 36 29.62 -34.20 -5.30
CA ILE A 36 30.63 -33.36 -5.98
C ILE A 36 30.50 -31.90 -5.53
N SER A 37 29.28 -31.37 -5.41
CA SER A 37 29.06 -30.00 -4.93
C SER A 37 29.63 -29.80 -3.52
N GLN A 38 29.39 -30.76 -2.60
CA GLN A 38 29.96 -30.72 -1.25
C GLN A 38 31.49 -30.80 -1.26
N LYS A 39 32.08 -31.69 -2.06
CA LYS A 39 33.53 -31.81 -2.25
C LYS A 39 34.17 -30.50 -2.74
N LEU A 40 33.43 -29.72 -3.54
CA LEU A 40 33.83 -28.41 -4.05
C LEU A 40 33.56 -27.25 -3.07
N GLY A 41 33.02 -27.52 -1.87
CA GLY A 41 32.61 -26.49 -0.91
C GLY A 41 31.36 -25.69 -1.34
N LEU A 42 30.71 -26.12 -2.43
CA LEU A 42 29.49 -25.51 -2.95
C LEU A 42 28.30 -26.11 -2.21
N THR A 43 27.85 -25.41 -1.18
CA THR A 43 26.64 -25.74 -0.44
C THR A 43 25.60 -24.64 -0.68
N LYS A 44 24.36 -25.03 -1.02
CA LYS A 44 23.26 -24.05 -1.09
C LYS A 44 22.95 -23.68 0.36
N ARG A 45 23.19 -22.41 0.73
CA ARG A 45 23.05 -21.71 2.03
C ARG A 45 22.80 -22.57 3.29
N ASN A 46 23.61 -22.33 4.31
CA ASN A 46 23.67 -23.15 5.52
C ASN A 46 22.37 -23.05 6.32
N LEU A 47 22.01 -24.12 7.06
CA LEU A 47 20.77 -24.14 7.86
C LEU A 47 20.76 -23.02 8.94
N LEU A 48 21.95 -22.67 9.45
CA LEU A 48 22.18 -21.59 10.41
C LEU A 48 21.81 -20.21 9.83
N ASP A 49 22.08 -19.96 8.54
CA ASP A 49 21.77 -18.69 7.88
C ASP A 49 20.25 -18.46 7.74
N ILE A 50 19.46 -19.54 7.66
CA ILE A 50 18.00 -19.47 7.57
C ILE A 50 17.42 -19.11 8.94
N ASP A 51 17.84 -19.78 10.00
CA ASP A 51 17.33 -19.55 11.35
C ASP A 51 17.70 -18.15 11.85
N ASP A 52 18.95 -17.71 11.66
CA ASP A 52 19.41 -16.37 12.04
C ASP A 52 18.64 -15.27 11.29
N PHE A 53 18.51 -15.40 9.96
CA PHE A 53 17.73 -14.48 9.15
C PHE A 53 16.25 -14.44 9.60
N ILE A 54 15.66 -15.60 9.91
CA ILE A 54 14.29 -15.68 10.40
C ILE A 54 14.17 -14.94 11.73
N VAL A 55 15.05 -15.19 12.71
CA VAL A 55 15.00 -14.54 14.03
C VAL A 55 15.10 -13.02 13.90
N GLU A 56 16.06 -12.52 13.12
CA GLU A 56 16.29 -11.08 12.95
C GLU A 56 15.13 -10.36 12.27
N ASN A 57 14.43 -11.04 11.37
CA ASN A 57 13.39 -10.43 10.53
C ASN A 57 11.98 -10.88 10.91
N TYR A 58 11.83 -11.72 11.95
CA TYR A 58 10.53 -12.35 12.24
C TYR A 58 9.48 -11.36 12.68
N ASP A 59 9.83 -10.22 13.28
CA ASP A 59 8.83 -9.23 13.71
C ASP A 59 8.47 -8.26 12.59
N SER A 60 9.41 -7.93 11.71
CA SER A 60 9.30 -6.91 10.67
C SER A 60 8.79 -7.43 9.30
N MET A 61 9.13 -8.66 8.92
CA MET A 61 8.78 -9.22 7.61
C MET A 61 7.61 -10.21 7.68
N THR A 62 6.87 -10.36 6.57
CA THR A 62 5.92 -11.47 6.47
C THR A 62 6.65 -12.79 6.21
N VAL A 63 6.04 -13.93 6.59
CA VAL A 63 6.59 -15.27 6.27
C VAL A 63 6.74 -15.47 4.76
N VAL A 64 5.92 -14.79 3.95
CA VAL A 64 5.99 -14.86 2.48
C VAL A 64 7.19 -14.08 1.96
N ASP A 65 7.46 -12.90 2.51
CA ASP A 65 8.58 -12.07 2.05
C ASP A 65 9.92 -12.66 2.50
N MET A 66 10.00 -13.19 3.73
CA MET A 66 11.18 -13.94 4.17
C MET A 66 11.44 -15.16 3.27
N ALA A 67 10.40 -15.87 2.85
CA ALA A 67 10.54 -17.01 1.95
C ALA A 67 11.09 -16.60 0.57
N LYS A 68 10.64 -15.46 0.03
CA LYS A 68 11.16 -14.90 -1.22
C LYS A 68 12.63 -14.51 -1.09
N GLU A 69 13.00 -13.80 -0.03
CA GLU A 69 14.37 -13.32 0.19
C GLU A 69 15.36 -14.48 0.39
N LEU A 70 14.94 -15.49 1.14
CA LEU A 70 15.73 -16.70 1.38
C LEU A 70 15.76 -17.64 0.18
N GLY A 71 14.89 -17.46 -0.83
CA GLY A 71 14.75 -18.37 -1.96
C GLY A 71 14.22 -19.75 -1.57
N VAL A 72 13.42 -19.84 -0.49
CA VAL A 72 12.88 -21.11 0.04
C VAL A 72 11.35 -21.12 0.01
N SER A 73 10.76 -22.29 0.26
CA SER A 73 9.30 -22.37 0.39
C SER A 73 8.80 -21.66 1.65
N ARG A 74 7.60 -21.06 1.59
CA ARG A 74 6.88 -20.53 2.77
C ARG A 74 6.80 -21.56 3.91
N GLY A 75 6.61 -22.84 3.56
CA GLY A 75 6.55 -23.94 4.52
C GLY A 75 7.86 -24.21 5.24
N THR A 76 9.00 -23.98 4.56
CA THR A 76 10.33 -24.06 5.17
C THR A 76 10.47 -22.98 6.24
N VAL A 77 10.28 -21.71 5.90
CA VAL A 77 10.33 -20.59 6.86
C VAL A 77 9.40 -20.84 8.05
N GLN A 78 8.18 -21.32 7.79
CA GLN A 78 7.21 -21.56 8.85
C GLN A 78 7.62 -22.70 9.81
N ARG A 79 8.24 -23.76 9.30
CA ARG A 79 8.75 -24.87 10.13
C ARG A 79 9.90 -24.41 11.02
N HIS A 80 10.86 -23.69 10.44
CA HIS A 80 12.02 -23.14 11.14
C HIS A 80 11.62 -22.13 12.21
N ALA A 81 10.73 -21.19 11.87
CA ALA A 81 10.17 -20.27 12.85
C ALA A 81 9.49 -21.00 14.01
N LEU A 82 8.69 -22.04 13.73
CA LEU A 82 8.03 -22.81 14.78
C LEU A 82 9.03 -23.55 15.68
N SER A 83 10.10 -24.16 15.13
CA SER A 83 11.15 -24.79 15.93
C SER A 83 11.93 -23.79 16.79
N LEU A 84 12.00 -22.53 16.36
CA LEU A 84 12.58 -21.42 17.12
C LEU A 84 11.59 -20.81 18.14
N GLY A 85 10.37 -21.36 18.28
CA GLY A 85 9.33 -20.81 19.15
C GLY A 85 8.69 -19.52 18.65
N LEU A 86 8.99 -19.13 17.40
CA LEU A 86 8.49 -17.92 16.77
C LEU A 86 7.13 -18.20 16.14
N SER A 87 6.14 -17.38 16.50
CA SER A 87 4.78 -17.49 16.00
C SER A 87 4.22 -16.12 15.67
N LYS A 88 3.86 -15.93 14.40
CA LYS A 88 3.06 -14.76 13.97
C LYS A 88 1.66 -14.74 14.62
N ASN A 89 1.20 -15.84 15.22
CA ASN A 89 -0.05 -15.92 15.97
C ASN A 89 0.14 -15.51 17.45
N LYS A 90 0.90 -14.45 17.72
CA LYS A 90 1.09 -13.94 19.07
C LYS A 90 -0.23 -13.34 19.57
N ALA A 91 -0.59 -13.64 20.81
CA ALA A 91 -1.72 -12.99 21.45
C ALA A 91 -1.48 -11.47 21.47
N PHE A 92 -2.54 -10.71 21.19
CA PHE A 92 -2.52 -9.26 21.30
C PHE A 92 -2.10 -8.86 22.72
N LYS A 93 -1.14 -7.94 22.79
CA LYS A 93 -0.74 -7.27 24.02
C LYS A 93 -0.83 -5.76 23.77
N PRO A 94 -1.63 -5.02 24.55
CA PRO A 94 -1.68 -3.57 24.43
C PRO A 94 -0.32 -2.97 24.82
N ASN A 95 0.06 -1.89 24.14
CA ASN A 95 1.20 -1.09 24.52
C ASN A 95 0.87 -0.30 25.81
N LYS A 96 1.90 0.30 26.43
CA LYS A 96 1.71 1.20 27.57
C LYS A 96 0.78 2.36 27.16
N LEU A 97 -0.26 2.63 27.96
CA LEU A 97 -1.30 3.64 27.72
C LEU A 97 -2.24 3.35 26.54
N GLU A 98 -2.19 2.16 25.96
CA GLU A 98 -3.10 1.79 24.89
C GLU A 98 -4.41 1.25 25.46
N ILE A 99 -5.50 1.85 25.01
CA ILE A 99 -6.86 1.56 25.47
C ILE A 99 -7.57 0.79 24.37
N LEU A 100 -8.08 -0.40 24.69
CA LEU A 100 -8.92 -1.21 23.82
C LEU A 100 -10.38 -1.00 24.19
N LEU A 101 -11.19 -0.54 23.23
CA LEU A 101 -12.64 -0.38 23.38
C LEU A 101 -13.42 -1.24 22.38
N PRO A 102 -14.62 -1.73 22.73
CA PRO A 102 -15.46 -2.49 21.82
C PRO A 102 -15.97 -1.60 20.67
N ILE A 103 -16.09 -2.18 19.47
CA ILE A 103 -16.65 -1.51 18.31
C ILE A 103 -18.16 -1.71 18.30
N SER A 104 -18.93 -0.61 18.30
CA SER A 104 -20.38 -0.68 18.29
C SER A 104 -20.93 -1.44 17.06
N GLY A 105 -21.90 -2.33 17.32
CA GLY A 105 -22.55 -3.15 16.31
C GLY A 105 -21.72 -4.33 15.77
N LEU A 106 -20.59 -4.67 16.42
CA LEU A 106 -19.78 -5.84 16.13
C LEU A 106 -19.53 -6.66 17.40
N GLU A 107 -19.80 -7.96 17.34
CA GLU A 107 -19.60 -8.85 18.48
C GLU A 107 -18.14 -9.27 18.63
N ASN A 108 -17.58 -9.20 19.85
CA ASN A 108 -16.21 -9.63 20.18
C ASN A 108 -15.12 -8.93 19.37
N VAL A 109 -15.37 -7.72 18.88
CA VAL A 109 -14.42 -6.94 18.08
C VAL A 109 -14.20 -5.60 18.76
N GLY A 110 -12.93 -5.28 19.02
CA GLY A 110 -12.52 -4.02 19.59
C GLY A 110 -11.47 -3.33 18.73
N ILE A 111 -11.26 -2.05 19.01
CA ILE A 111 -10.22 -1.24 18.40
C ILE A 111 -9.47 -0.48 19.49
N THR A 112 -8.17 -0.38 19.32
CA THR A 112 -7.32 0.39 20.22
C THR A 112 -7.27 1.86 19.81
N ASN A 113 -6.89 2.74 20.73
CA ASN A 113 -6.66 4.16 20.40
C ASN A 113 -5.51 4.39 19.39
N HIS A 114 -4.74 3.34 19.06
CA HIS A 114 -3.71 3.33 18.02
C HIS A 114 -4.21 2.74 16.68
N GLY A 115 -5.50 2.45 16.54
CA GLY A 115 -6.08 1.90 15.30
C GLY A 115 -5.89 0.41 15.09
N ARG A 116 -5.33 -0.33 16.07
CA ARG A 116 -5.19 -1.79 15.99
C ARG A 116 -6.52 -2.47 16.30
N VAL A 117 -7.02 -3.28 15.36
CA VAL A 117 -8.30 -3.99 15.48
C VAL A 117 -8.07 -5.37 16.10
N VAL A 118 -8.80 -5.68 17.16
CA VAL A 118 -8.59 -6.86 18.01
C VAL A 118 -9.85 -7.72 18.04
N ASN A 119 -9.70 -9.01 17.82
CA ASN A 119 -10.69 -10.01 18.18
C ASN A 119 -10.59 -10.28 19.69
N MET A 120 -11.57 -9.78 20.45
CA MET A 120 -11.58 -9.82 21.91
C MET A 120 -11.79 -11.25 22.46
N ARG A 121 -12.43 -12.14 21.69
CA ARG A 121 -12.64 -13.54 22.08
C ARG A 121 -11.35 -14.36 21.99
N THR A 122 -10.58 -14.18 20.93
CA THR A 122 -9.35 -14.95 20.67
C THR A 122 -8.09 -14.21 21.12
N ASN A 123 -8.23 -12.95 21.54
CA ASN A 123 -7.16 -12.02 21.85
C ASN A 123 -6.10 -11.95 20.72
N LYS A 124 -6.55 -11.76 19.48
CA LYS A 124 -5.69 -11.68 18.28
C LYS A 124 -6.01 -10.44 17.48
N LEU A 125 -5.01 -9.92 16.77
CA LEU A 125 -5.22 -8.84 15.82
C LEU A 125 -5.96 -9.34 14.58
N TYR A 126 -6.91 -8.54 14.10
CA TYR A 126 -7.45 -8.71 12.76
C TYR A 126 -6.40 -8.35 11.72
N ARG A 127 -6.37 -9.08 10.61
CA ARG A 127 -5.61 -8.69 9.43
C ARG A 127 -6.29 -7.49 8.78
N THR A 128 -5.51 -6.46 8.47
CA THR A 128 -5.96 -5.31 7.68
C THR A 128 -5.44 -5.39 6.25
N CYS A 129 -6.05 -4.64 5.35
CA CYS A 129 -5.61 -4.43 3.98
C CYS A 129 -5.87 -2.99 3.55
N ILE A 130 -5.15 -2.51 2.52
CA ILE A 130 -5.38 -1.18 1.96
C ILE A 130 -6.36 -1.29 0.79
N LYS A 131 -7.44 -0.50 0.83
CA LYS A 131 -8.41 -0.35 -0.25
C LYS A 131 -8.75 1.12 -0.46
N ASP A 132 -8.65 1.60 -1.70
CA ASP A 132 -8.85 3.02 -2.08
C ASP A 132 -7.98 4.02 -1.29
N GLY A 133 -6.80 3.53 -0.87
CA GLY A 133 -5.84 4.24 -0.02
C GLY A 133 -6.15 4.18 1.49
N TYR A 134 -7.26 3.55 1.91
CA TYR A 134 -7.65 3.44 3.31
C TYR A 134 -7.35 2.06 3.88
N GLU A 135 -6.86 2.02 5.12
CA GLU A 135 -6.77 0.78 5.88
C GLU A 135 -8.17 0.25 6.24
N CYS A 136 -8.40 -1.02 5.94
CA CYS A 136 -9.68 -1.71 6.08
C CYS A 136 -9.49 -3.09 6.73
N PHE A 137 -10.52 -3.58 7.39
CA PHE A 137 -10.61 -4.96 7.88
C PHE A 137 -11.97 -5.56 7.53
N SER A 138 -12.02 -6.89 7.48
CA SER A 138 -13.26 -7.64 7.33
C SER A 138 -13.52 -8.48 8.58
N VAL A 139 -14.80 -8.61 8.93
CA VAL A 139 -15.24 -9.38 10.07
C VAL A 139 -16.56 -10.08 9.78
N GLN A 140 -16.68 -11.32 10.21
CA GLN A 140 -17.94 -12.04 10.19
C GLN A 140 -18.79 -11.61 11.38
N ASN A 141 -20.02 -11.18 11.12
CA ASN A 141 -20.97 -10.74 12.16
C ASN A 141 -22.37 -11.19 11.78
N GLY A 142 -22.96 -12.11 12.56
CA GLY A 142 -24.28 -12.68 12.25
C GLY A 142 -24.31 -13.44 10.92
N GLY A 143 -23.26 -14.21 10.62
CA GLY A 143 -23.16 -15.02 9.39
C GLY A 143 -22.72 -14.25 8.13
N GLN A 144 -22.69 -12.92 8.14
CA GLN A 144 -22.28 -12.09 7.00
C GLN A 144 -20.90 -11.45 7.21
N ILE A 145 -20.14 -11.27 6.12
CA ILE A 145 -18.87 -10.55 6.14
C ILE A 145 -19.14 -9.05 6.00
N LYS A 146 -18.74 -8.27 7.00
CA LYS A 146 -18.78 -6.81 6.99
C LYS A 146 -17.38 -6.25 6.75
N TYR A 147 -17.27 -5.30 5.83
CA TYR A 147 -16.04 -4.53 5.59
C TYR A 147 -16.13 -3.20 6.31
N ARG A 148 -15.09 -2.84 7.06
CA ARG A 148 -15.02 -1.57 7.81
C ARG A 148 -13.68 -0.89 7.57
N ARG A 149 -13.70 0.43 7.50
CA ARG A 149 -12.49 1.27 7.40
C ARG A 149 -11.98 1.58 8.82
N VAL A 150 -10.68 1.43 9.05
CA VAL A 150 -10.06 1.59 10.37
C VAL A 150 -10.27 3.00 10.91
N HIS A 151 -9.97 4.04 10.12
CA HIS A 151 -10.16 5.44 10.55
C HIS A 151 -11.59 5.77 10.97
N LYS A 152 -12.60 5.24 10.27
CA LYS A 152 -14.02 5.49 10.60
C LYS A 152 -14.36 4.90 11.95
N VAL A 153 -14.04 3.62 12.13
CA VAL A 153 -14.33 2.91 13.37
C VAL A 153 -13.56 3.49 14.54
N LEU A 154 -12.32 3.93 14.30
CA LEU A 154 -11.51 4.62 15.30
C LEU A 154 -12.15 5.94 15.74
N ALA A 155 -12.58 6.77 14.79
CA ALA A 155 -13.27 8.02 15.09
C ALA A 155 -14.63 7.80 15.78
N GLU A 156 -15.43 6.83 15.31
CA GLU A 156 -16.70 6.41 15.93
C GLU A 156 -16.52 5.97 17.39
N THR A 157 -15.33 5.43 17.74
CA THR A 157 -15.06 4.88 19.07
C THR A 157 -14.47 5.93 20.02
N PHE A 158 -13.59 6.82 19.54
CA PHE A 158 -12.80 7.70 20.40
C PHE A 158 -13.07 9.20 20.23
N ILE A 159 -13.77 9.63 19.17
CA ILE A 159 -13.97 11.05 18.88
C ILE A 159 -15.45 11.38 18.98
N PRO A 160 -15.88 12.19 19.97
CA PRO A 160 -17.26 12.64 20.07
C PRO A 160 -17.73 13.34 18.80
N ASN A 161 -18.95 13.04 18.36
CA ASN A 161 -19.58 13.66 17.20
C ASN A 161 -20.87 14.42 17.58
N PRO A 162 -20.80 15.48 18.40
CA PRO A 162 -21.99 16.18 18.90
C PRO A 162 -22.79 16.87 17.78
N LYS A 163 -22.17 17.14 16.63
CA LYS A 163 -22.80 17.76 15.46
C LYS A 163 -23.35 16.73 14.46
N ASN A 164 -23.27 15.44 14.77
CA ASN A 164 -23.72 14.33 13.94
C ASN A 164 -23.24 14.43 12.47
N LYS A 165 -21.97 14.78 12.28
CA LYS A 165 -21.38 14.88 10.94
C LYS A 165 -21.17 13.48 10.35
N GLU A 166 -21.36 13.34 9.05
CA GLU A 166 -21.44 12.02 8.39
C GLU A 166 -20.08 11.42 8.00
N HIS A 167 -19.02 12.24 7.93
CA HIS A 167 -17.74 11.84 7.38
C HIS A 167 -16.60 12.05 8.36
N VAL A 168 -15.55 11.23 8.19
CA VAL A 168 -14.30 11.32 8.93
C VAL A 168 -13.22 11.66 7.94
N ASN A 169 -12.43 12.68 8.24
CA ASN A 169 -11.36 13.20 7.41
C ASN A 169 -10.00 13.03 8.08
N HIS A 170 -8.97 12.89 7.27
CA HIS A 170 -7.57 12.94 7.67
C HIS A 170 -7.08 14.38 7.48
N ILE A 171 -6.72 15.05 8.57
CA ILE A 171 -6.33 16.47 8.59
C ILE A 171 -5.11 16.70 7.69
N ASP A 172 -4.13 15.80 7.72
CA ASP A 172 -2.94 15.86 6.85
C ASP A 172 -3.16 15.38 5.41
N GLY A 173 -4.35 14.89 5.07
CA GLY A 173 -4.66 14.27 3.78
C GLY A 173 -4.02 12.88 3.54
N ASN A 174 -3.21 12.37 4.47
CA ASN A 174 -2.61 11.05 4.38
C ASN A 174 -3.54 9.97 4.98
N LYS A 175 -4.20 9.22 4.10
CA LYS A 175 -5.17 8.17 4.45
C LYS A 175 -4.59 7.00 5.27
N SER A 176 -3.28 6.85 5.33
CA SER A 176 -2.61 5.84 6.16
C SER A 176 -2.31 6.32 7.58
N ASN A 177 -2.38 7.63 7.84
CA ASN A 177 -2.13 8.21 9.15
C ASN A 177 -3.39 8.17 10.02
N ASN A 178 -3.61 7.03 10.67
CA ASN A 178 -4.78 6.77 11.52
C ASN A 178 -4.61 7.25 12.98
N TYR A 179 -3.71 8.19 13.30
CA TYR A 179 -3.68 8.76 14.64
C TYR A 179 -4.99 9.50 14.94
N ILE A 180 -5.56 9.30 16.13
CA ILE A 180 -6.83 9.97 16.54
C ILE A 180 -6.73 11.50 16.37
N SER A 181 -5.59 12.08 16.71
CA SER A 181 -5.33 13.52 16.56
C SER A 181 -5.30 14.01 15.11
N ASN A 182 -5.16 13.10 14.14
CA ASN A 182 -5.20 13.39 12.71
C ASN A 182 -6.59 13.15 12.10
N LEU A 183 -7.57 12.69 12.90
CA LEU A 183 -8.92 12.42 12.44
C LEU A 183 -9.89 13.49 12.93
N GLU A 184 -10.78 13.93 12.05
CA GLU A 184 -11.85 14.86 12.41
C GLU A 184 -13.18 14.47 11.77
N TRP A 185 -14.27 14.81 12.44
CA TRP A 185 -15.60 14.73 11.87
C TRP A 185 -15.85 15.92 10.95
N ASN A 186 -16.23 15.65 9.70
CA ASN A 186 -16.51 16.68 8.71
C ASN A 186 -17.79 16.42 7.90
N THR A 187 -18.27 17.48 7.26
CA THR A 187 -19.35 17.45 6.26
C THR A 187 -18.75 17.38 4.86
N PRO A 188 -19.51 16.94 3.82
CA PRO A 188 -19.03 16.97 2.44
C PRO A 188 -18.49 18.33 2.00
N LYS A 189 -19.13 19.43 2.44
CA LYS A 189 -18.73 20.80 2.12
C LYS A 189 -17.40 21.19 2.79
N GLU A 190 -17.25 20.88 4.07
CA GLU A 190 -15.99 21.10 4.79
C GLU A 190 -14.85 20.29 4.17
N ASN A 191 -15.11 19.03 3.79
CA ASN A 191 -14.13 18.17 3.13
C ASN A 191 -13.65 18.75 1.79
N ALA A 192 -14.58 19.23 0.97
CA ALA A 192 -14.26 19.87 -0.31
C ALA A 192 -13.43 21.14 -0.10
N ASN A 193 -13.79 21.97 0.89
CA ASN A 193 -13.04 23.17 1.23
C ASN A 193 -11.63 22.84 1.74
N HIS A 194 -11.49 21.83 2.61
CA HIS A 194 -10.22 21.33 3.11
C HIS A 194 -9.32 20.88 1.95
N ALA A 195 -9.85 20.08 1.03
CA ALA A 195 -9.10 19.61 -0.13
C ALA A 195 -8.60 20.77 -1.01
N VAL A 196 -9.39 21.85 -1.15
CA VAL A 196 -8.96 23.06 -1.87
C VAL A 196 -7.88 23.82 -1.08
N LEU A 197 -8.04 23.98 0.23
CA LEU A 197 -7.10 24.71 1.09
C LEU A 197 -5.71 24.07 1.10
N TYR A 198 -5.66 22.74 1.17
CA TYR A 198 -4.41 21.97 1.23
C TYR A 198 -3.91 21.53 -0.15
N GLY A 199 -4.47 22.03 -1.24
CA GLY A 199 -4.00 21.70 -2.60
C GLY A 199 -4.17 20.23 -2.99
N LEU A 200 -5.09 19.50 -2.35
CA LEU A 200 -5.37 18.09 -2.64
C LEU A 200 -6.25 17.89 -3.88
N VAL A 201 -6.83 18.97 -4.40
CA VAL A 201 -7.64 18.97 -5.63
C VAL A 201 -6.74 19.22 -6.83
N LYS A 202 -6.76 18.29 -7.80
CA LYS A 202 -6.13 18.50 -9.11
C LYS A 202 -6.81 19.65 -9.85
N VAL A 203 -6.07 20.70 -10.17
CA VAL A 203 -6.54 21.90 -10.87
C VAL A 203 -5.75 22.11 -12.16
N GLY A 204 -6.27 22.95 -13.06
CA GLY A 204 -5.56 23.28 -14.30
C GLY A 204 -5.28 22.05 -15.15
N GLU A 205 -4.03 21.92 -15.60
CA GLU A 205 -3.59 20.81 -16.45
C GLU A 205 -3.56 19.46 -15.73
N ASP A 206 -3.38 19.45 -14.41
CA ASP A 206 -3.43 18.22 -13.62
C ASP A 206 -4.84 17.64 -13.52
N SER A 207 -5.87 18.42 -13.84
CA SER A 207 -7.24 17.91 -13.87
C SER A 207 -7.37 16.83 -14.95
N THR A 208 -7.95 15.68 -14.60
CA THR A 208 -8.25 14.59 -15.55
C THR A 208 -9.15 15.01 -16.70
N SER A 209 -9.93 16.09 -16.50
CA SER A 209 -10.80 16.68 -17.52
C SER A 209 -10.13 17.76 -18.36
N SER A 210 -8.87 18.13 -18.07
CA SER A 210 -8.17 19.15 -18.83
C SER A 210 -7.88 18.69 -20.25
N LYS A 211 -8.01 19.62 -21.19
CA LYS A 211 -7.75 19.42 -22.63
C LYS A 211 -6.64 20.32 -23.15
N ILE A 212 -6.13 21.22 -22.30
CA ILE A 212 -5.09 22.17 -22.62
C ILE A 212 -4.08 22.23 -21.49
N THR A 213 -2.85 22.61 -21.81
CA THR A 213 -1.79 22.88 -20.83
C THR A 213 -1.96 24.25 -20.19
N GLU A 214 -1.22 24.50 -19.11
CA GLU A 214 -1.22 25.83 -18.47
C GLU A 214 -0.74 26.93 -19.42
N ASN A 215 0.32 26.67 -20.19
CA ASN A 215 0.82 27.61 -21.20
C ASN A 215 -0.21 27.92 -22.29
N GLN A 216 -0.98 26.92 -22.73
CA GLN A 216 -2.07 27.13 -23.69
C GLN A 216 -3.21 27.96 -23.09
N ALA A 217 -3.53 27.74 -21.81
CA ALA A 217 -4.53 28.55 -21.10
C ALA A 217 -4.07 30.01 -20.97
N ILE A 218 -2.81 30.25 -20.62
CA ILE A 218 -2.21 31.59 -20.54
C ILE A 218 -2.22 32.27 -21.91
N HIS A 219 -1.88 31.56 -23.00
CA HIS A 219 -1.90 32.12 -24.35
C HIS A 219 -3.33 32.55 -24.76
N ILE A 220 -4.34 31.73 -24.47
CA ILE A 220 -5.74 32.09 -24.71
C ILE A 220 -6.13 33.33 -23.90
N ILE A 221 -5.77 33.39 -22.60
CA ILE A 221 -6.08 34.54 -21.74
C ILE A 221 -5.44 35.82 -22.30
N LYS A 222 -4.18 35.75 -22.74
CA LYS A 222 -3.47 36.89 -23.33
C LYS A 222 -4.18 37.45 -24.57
N LEU A 223 -4.60 36.58 -25.50
CA LEU A 223 -5.34 37.01 -26.69
C LEU A 223 -6.71 37.64 -26.34
N LEU A 224 -7.40 37.12 -25.31
CA LEU A 224 -8.65 37.69 -24.83
C LEU A 224 -8.43 39.07 -24.17
N ASP A 225 -7.34 39.24 -23.41
CA ASP A 225 -6.96 40.51 -22.80
C ASP A 225 -6.53 41.55 -23.85
N GLU A 226 -5.98 41.11 -24.98
CA GLU A 226 -5.73 41.92 -26.19
C GLU A 226 -7.02 42.31 -26.94
N GLY A 227 -8.18 41.84 -26.49
CA GLY A 227 -9.50 42.25 -26.99
C GLY A 227 -10.09 41.34 -28.06
N LEU A 228 -9.44 40.22 -28.40
CA LEU A 228 -9.97 39.29 -29.40
C LEU A 228 -11.28 38.63 -28.91
N SER A 229 -12.20 38.42 -29.84
CA SER A 229 -13.42 37.66 -29.61
C SER A 229 -13.13 36.17 -29.47
N VAL A 230 -14.09 35.42 -28.92
CA VAL A 230 -13.98 33.97 -28.73
C VAL A 230 -13.72 33.26 -30.07
N ASN A 231 -14.35 33.72 -31.15
CA ASN A 231 -14.22 33.10 -32.48
C ASN A 231 -12.85 33.37 -33.08
N GLU A 232 -12.35 34.60 -33.02
CA GLU A 232 -11.00 34.95 -33.51
C GLU A 232 -9.90 34.17 -32.79
N VAL A 233 -10.06 33.93 -31.48
CA VAL A 233 -9.13 33.09 -30.72
C VAL A 233 -9.16 31.64 -31.19
N VAL A 234 -10.35 31.08 -31.45
CA VAL A 234 -10.51 29.70 -31.94
C VAL A 234 -9.95 29.54 -33.36
N GLU A 235 -10.13 30.53 -34.23
CA GLU A 235 -9.56 30.53 -35.58
C GLU A 235 -8.02 30.56 -35.55
N LYS A 236 -7.42 31.28 -34.59
CA LYS A 236 -5.96 31.38 -34.45
C LYS A 236 -5.33 30.17 -33.74
N LEU A 237 -6.08 29.47 -32.88
CA LEU A 237 -5.54 28.43 -32.01
C LEU A 237 -6.22 27.07 -32.27
N PRO A 238 -5.58 26.13 -32.98
CA PRO A 238 -6.20 24.86 -33.39
C PRO A 238 -6.51 23.92 -32.21
N TYR A 239 -5.89 24.13 -31.05
CA TYR A 239 -6.13 23.36 -29.82
C TYR A 239 -7.26 23.95 -28.95
N ALA A 240 -7.79 25.13 -29.29
CA ALA A 240 -8.79 25.82 -28.49
C ALA A 240 -10.20 25.56 -29.04
N THR A 241 -11.13 25.16 -28.17
CA THR A 241 -12.55 25.05 -28.54
C THR A 241 -13.33 26.27 -28.03
N PRO A 242 -14.45 26.66 -28.66
CA PRO A 242 -15.27 27.76 -28.18
C PRO A 242 -15.70 27.61 -26.70
N SER A 243 -15.93 26.37 -26.26
CA SER A 243 -16.27 26.06 -24.86
C SER A 243 -15.13 26.38 -23.90
N ILE A 244 -13.89 26.01 -24.26
CA ILE A 244 -12.70 26.26 -23.43
C ILE A 244 -12.44 27.75 -23.34
N VAL A 245 -12.43 28.45 -24.48
CA VAL A 245 -12.16 29.90 -24.55
C VAL A 245 -13.23 30.69 -23.79
N SER A 246 -14.51 30.34 -23.94
CA SER A 246 -15.60 30.97 -23.18
C SER A 246 -15.47 30.77 -21.67
N LYS A 247 -15.06 29.57 -21.22
CA LYS A 247 -14.83 29.27 -19.80
C LYS A 247 -13.61 29.97 -19.19
N LEU A 248 -12.61 30.27 -20.01
CA LEU A 248 -11.47 31.10 -19.60
C LEU A 248 -11.88 32.58 -19.55
N LYS A 249 -12.58 33.08 -20.57
CA LYS A 249 -13.10 34.45 -20.64
C LYS A 249 -13.97 34.81 -19.44
N ASN A 250 -14.87 33.91 -19.03
CA ASN A 250 -15.75 34.13 -17.87
C ASN A 250 -15.11 33.76 -16.51
N LYS A 251 -13.81 33.38 -16.49
CA LYS A 251 -13.06 33.00 -15.28
C LYS A 251 -13.70 31.86 -14.47
N SER A 252 -14.51 31.01 -15.12
CA SER A 252 -15.18 29.87 -14.47
C SER A 252 -14.28 28.65 -14.31
N ARG A 253 -13.26 28.52 -15.16
CA ARG A 253 -12.20 27.49 -15.10
C ARG A 253 -10.82 28.15 -14.96
N TRP A 254 -9.81 27.36 -14.62
CA TRP A 254 -8.43 27.85 -14.42
C TRP A 254 -8.34 29.03 -13.44
N LYS A 255 -9.16 29.00 -12.38
CA LYS A 255 -9.31 30.10 -11.42
C LYS A 255 -8.00 30.54 -10.76
N HIS A 256 -7.03 29.63 -10.62
CA HIS A 256 -5.72 29.92 -10.04
C HIS A 256 -4.92 30.90 -10.92
N LEU A 257 -5.12 30.93 -12.23
CA LEU A 257 -4.44 31.89 -13.14
C LEU A 257 -4.96 33.33 -12.97
N PHE A 258 -6.09 33.53 -12.28
CA PHE A 258 -6.70 34.85 -12.08
C PHE A 258 -6.58 35.36 -10.64
N ARG A 259 -6.02 34.56 -9.72
CA ARG A 259 -5.77 34.96 -8.34
C ARG A 259 -4.47 35.77 -8.32
N LYS A 260 -4.57 37.06 -7.98
CA LYS A 260 -3.42 37.93 -7.67
C LYS A 260 -2.92 37.67 -6.26
#